data_AF-R2P1E8-F1
#
_entry.id   AF-R2P1E8-F1
#
_cell.length_a   1.000
_cell.length_b   1.000
_cell.length_c   1.000
_cell.angle_alpha   90.00
_cell.angle_beta   90.00
_cell.angle_gamma   90.00
#
_symmetry.space_group_name_H-M   'P 1'
#
loop_
_entity.id
_entity.type
_entity.pdbx_description
1 polymer ?
#
loop_
_entity_poly.entity_id
_entity_poly.type
_entity_poly.pdbx_seq_one_letter_code
_entity_poly.pdbx_strand_id
1 'polypeptide(L)'
;MSFNVYQDNVKKENVSTLYTDLTNLSPGTSYVFSVTETDGEDESSKSSSVSVTTNGRITIPTTKEVVSLKYSIDPIGIENGGLDTGSSFGGTVPANVTILKNTISGSNRILEVPAAYHMSDKTAALVETNKYLIIDNNQSMEIEVK
;
A
#
# COMPACT_ATOMS: atom_id res chain seq x y z
N MET A 1 7.11 35.08 -3.22
CA MET A 1 7.83 33.84 -3.57
C MET A 1 7.09 32.67 -2.97
N SER A 2 6.66 31.73 -3.81
CA SER A 2 6.04 30.47 -3.42
C SER A 2 6.55 29.36 -4.33
N PHE A 3 6.17 28.13 -4.03
CA PHE A 3 6.63 26.93 -4.72
C PHE A 3 5.44 26.17 -5.28
N ASN A 4 5.47 25.85 -6.58
CA ASN A 4 4.49 24.92 -7.15
C ASN A 4 4.99 23.49 -6.94
N VAL A 5 4.17 22.65 -6.32
CA VAL A 5 4.47 21.23 -6.10
C VAL A 5 3.76 20.43 -7.17
N TYR A 6 4.52 19.65 -7.93
CA TYR A 6 4.03 18.80 -9.00
C TYR A 6 4.06 17.34 -8.57
N GLN A 7 2.97 16.63 -8.83
CA GLN A 7 2.86 15.18 -8.73
C GLN A 7 2.54 14.62 -10.12
N ASP A 8 3.37 13.72 -10.63
CA ASP A 8 3.25 13.12 -11.96
C ASP A 8 3.12 14.18 -13.06
N ASN A 9 3.95 15.23 -12.97
CA ASN A 9 3.95 16.42 -13.81
C ASN A 9 2.70 17.32 -13.73
N VAL A 10 1.73 17.02 -12.86
CA VAL A 10 0.54 17.86 -12.62
C VAL A 10 0.74 18.70 -11.37
N LYS A 11 0.55 20.02 -11.48
CA LYS A 11 0.59 20.92 -10.31
C LYS A 11 -0.52 20.51 -9.32
N LYS A 12 -0.15 20.21 -8.08
CA LYS A 12 -1.07 19.85 -6.99
C LYS A 12 -1.32 21.01 -6.03
N GLU A 13 -0.25 21.69 -5.65
CA GLU A 13 -0.30 22.73 -4.62
C GLU A 13 0.59 23.92 -5.02
N ASN A 14 0.30 25.08 -4.43
CA ASN A 14 1.23 26.21 -4.35
C ASN A 14 1.41 26.59 -2.89
N VAL A 15 2.64 26.57 -2.40
CA VAL A 15 2.95 26.75 -0.98
C VAL A 15 4.02 27.82 -0.77
N SER A 16 3.92 28.58 0.31
CA SER A 16 4.97 29.55 0.70
C SER A 16 6.03 28.93 1.63
N THR A 17 5.86 27.68 2.03
CA THR A 17 6.76 26.92 2.91
C THR A 17 7.71 26.04 2.11
N LEU A 18 8.83 25.64 2.73
CA LEU A 18 9.79 24.71 2.15
C LEU A 18 9.40 23.23 2.33
N TYR A 19 8.22 22.97 2.87
CA TYR A 19 7.65 21.64 3.02
C TYR A 19 6.13 21.71 2.84
N THR A 20 5.54 20.59 2.42
CA THR A 20 4.09 20.40 2.39
C THR A 20 3.78 18.91 2.57
N ASP A 21 2.63 18.61 3.16
CA ASP A 21 2.13 17.25 3.30
C ASP A 21 1.08 16.98 2.21
N LEU A 22 1.33 15.97 1.38
CA LEU A 22 0.35 15.52 0.40
C LEU A 22 -0.45 14.35 0.98
N THR A 23 -1.77 14.50 0.95
CA THR A 23 -2.73 13.52 1.48
C THR A 23 -3.61 12.96 0.36
N ASN A 24 -4.49 12.00 0.69
CA ASN A 24 -5.39 11.35 -0.27
C ASN A 24 -4.67 10.62 -1.43
N LEU A 25 -3.45 10.15 -1.16
CA LEU A 25 -2.72 9.27 -2.07
C LEU A 25 -3.21 7.83 -1.96
N SER A 26 -3.17 7.10 -3.07
CA SER A 26 -3.52 5.69 -3.11
C SER A 26 -2.44 4.85 -2.41
N PRO A 27 -2.78 3.83 -1.62
CA PRO A 27 -1.82 2.89 -1.06
C PRO A 27 -1.05 2.12 -2.13
N GLY A 28 0.17 1.67 -1.79
CA GLY A 28 1.02 0.85 -2.67
C GLY A 28 1.37 1.49 -4.02
N THR A 29 1.20 2.81 -4.17
CA THR A 29 1.27 3.52 -5.45
C THR A 29 2.53 4.38 -5.50
N SER A 30 3.28 4.29 -6.60
CA SER A 30 4.42 5.15 -6.88
C SER A 30 3.98 6.47 -7.48
N TYR A 31 4.56 7.56 -6.96
CA TYR A 31 4.35 8.92 -7.43
C TYR A 31 5.69 9.59 -7.68
N VAL A 32 5.74 10.49 -8.67
CA VAL A 32 6.92 11.28 -8.98
C VAL A 32 6.66 12.74 -8.63
N PHE A 33 7.52 13.32 -7.79
CA PHE A 33 7.40 14.70 -7.34
C PHE A 33 8.51 15.59 -7.89
N SER A 34 8.16 16.82 -8.21
CA SER A 34 9.11 17.90 -8.52
C SER A 34 8.54 19.24 -8.07
N VAL A 35 9.42 20.23 -7.91
CA VAL A 35 9.04 21.57 -7.43
C VAL A 35 9.61 22.63 -8.35
N THR A 36 8.89 23.74 -8.51
CA THR A 36 9.40 24.98 -9.09
C THR A 36 9.25 26.11 -8.07
N GLU A 37 10.03 27.16 -8.23
CA GLU A 37 9.83 28.43 -7.56
C GLU A 37 9.05 29.37 -8.48
N THR A 38 8.19 30.22 -7.90
CA THR A 38 7.44 31.24 -8.63
C THR A 38 7.26 32.49 -7.79
N ASP A 39 7.29 33.66 -8.43
CA ASP A 39 6.96 34.95 -7.82
C ASP A 39 5.51 35.38 -8.08
N GLY A 40 4.75 34.61 -8.87
CA GLY A 40 3.37 34.88 -9.27
C GLY A 40 3.22 35.33 -10.73
N GLU A 41 4.30 35.78 -11.37
CA GLU A 41 4.34 36.12 -12.80
C GLU A 41 5.21 35.15 -13.57
N ASP A 42 6.39 34.83 -13.02
CA ASP A 42 7.37 33.92 -13.61
C ASP A 42 7.48 32.61 -12.80
N GLU A 43 7.87 31.53 -13.48
CA GLU A 43 8.08 30.22 -12.89
C GLU A 43 9.43 29.65 -13.33
N SER A 44 10.19 29.10 -12.37
CA SER A 44 11.49 28.49 -12.63
C SER A 44 11.37 27.19 -13.43
N SER A 45 12.52 26.68 -13.89
CA SER A 45 12.61 25.28 -14.30
C SER A 45 12.31 24.34 -13.13
N LYS A 46 11.76 23.15 -13.43
CA LYS A 46 11.51 22.11 -12.42
C LYS A 46 12.79 21.62 -11.79
N SER A 47 12.73 21.30 -10.50
CA SER A 47 13.76 20.56 -9.77
C SER A 47 13.99 19.17 -10.38
N SER A 48 15.06 18.51 -9.94
CA SER A 48 15.16 17.06 -10.11
C SER A 48 13.94 16.37 -9.51
N SER A 49 13.51 15.28 -10.16
CA SER A 49 12.35 14.52 -9.72
C SER A 49 12.72 13.53 -8.62
N VAL A 50 11.81 13.33 -7.67
CA VAL A 50 11.92 12.33 -6.60
C VAL A 50 10.77 11.34 -6.71
N SER A 51 11.07 10.05 -6.76
CA SER A 51 10.06 8.99 -6.77
C SER A 51 9.83 8.48 -5.36
N VAL A 52 8.57 8.37 -4.96
CA VAL A 52 8.16 7.81 -3.67
C VAL A 52 7.01 6.84 -3.88
N THR A 53 7.07 5.68 -3.22
CA THR A 53 5.97 4.72 -3.19
C THR A 53 5.29 4.77 -1.83
N THR A 54 3.98 4.95 -1.80
CA THR A 54 3.20 4.90 -0.57
C THR A 54 3.20 3.50 0.03
N ASN A 55 3.04 3.40 1.35
CA ASN A 55 2.87 2.11 2.01
C ASN A 55 1.65 1.36 1.44
N GLY A 56 1.71 0.03 1.45
CA GLY A 56 0.56 -0.81 1.19
C GLY A 56 -0.46 -0.69 2.32
N ARG A 57 -1.73 -0.91 2.00
CA ARG A 57 -2.81 -0.96 2.99
C ARG A 57 -3.48 -2.33 2.99
N ILE A 58 -3.87 -2.76 4.19
CA ILE A 58 -4.67 -3.96 4.44
C ILE A 58 -5.83 -3.58 5.36
N THR A 59 -7.05 -4.02 5.02
CA THR A 59 -8.26 -3.81 5.84
C THR A 59 -8.77 -5.16 6.34
N ILE A 60 -8.89 -5.29 7.66
CA ILE A 60 -9.41 -6.49 8.32
C ILE A 60 -10.71 -6.09 9.03
N PRO A 61 -11.85 -6.77 8.78
CA PRO A 61 -13.13 -6.41 9.38
C PRO A 61 -13.25 -6.93 10.82
N THR A 62 -12.31 -6.52 11.67
CA THR A 62 -12.28 -6.83 13.11
C THR A 62 -11.49 -5.77 13.88
N THR A 63 -11.76 -5.66 15.17
CA THR A 63 -10.95 -4.85 16.10
C THR A 63 -9.98 -5.70 16.92
N LYS A 64 -10.03 -7.03 16.79
CA LYS A 64 -9.11 -7.96 17.47
C LYS A 64 -7.65 -7.63 17.16
N GLU A 65 -6.76 -7.96 18.10
CA GLU A 65 -5.34 -7.68 17.93
C GLU A 65 -4.72 -8.66 16.94
N VAL A 66 -3.82 -8.17 16.10
CA VAL A 66 -3.17 -8.98 15.08
C VAL A 66 -2.05 -9.79 15.71
N VAL A 67 -2.06 -11.10 15.46
CA VAL A 67 -1.05 -12.05 15.92
C VAL A 67 -0.01 -12.28 14.84
N SER A 68 -0.43 -12.50 13.60
CA SER A 68 0.48 -12.73 12.49
C SER A 68 -0.10 -12.29 11.15
N LEU A 69 0.78 -11.84 10.25
CA LEU A 69 0.51 -11.64 8.81
C LEU A 69 1.51 -12.48 8.00
N LYS A 70 1.00 -13.33 7.12
CA LYS A 70 1.79 -14.20 6.25
C LYS A 70 1.39 -14.00 4.80
N TYR A 71 2.35 -13.56 4.00
CA TYR A 71 2.18 -13.35 2.56
C TYR A 71 2.74 -14.52 1.76
N SER A 72 2.01 -14.97 0.74
CA SER A 72 2.46 -16.02 -0.18
C SER A 72 2.05 -15.72 -1.62
N ILE A 73 2.81 -16.25 -2.58
CA ILE A 73 2.52 -16.21 -4.01
C ILE A 73 2.30 -17.65 -4.50
N ASP A 74 1.35 -17.81 -5.43
CA ASP A 74 0.92 -19.08 -6.03
C ASP A 74 0.57 -20.19 -5.01
N PRO A 75 -0.09 -19.91 -3.86
CA PRO A 75 -0.60 -21.00 -3.03
C PRO A 75 -1.69 -21.78 -3.76
N ILE A 76 -1.98 -22.98 -3.27
CA ILE A 76 -2.90 -23.93 -3.90
C ILE A 76 -4.26 -23.28 -4.23
N GLY A 77 -4.67 -23.40 -5.49
CA GLY A 77 -5.99 -22.98 -5.96
C GLY A 77 -6.10 -21.52 -6.39
N ILE A 78 -5.01 -20.73 -6.35
CA ILE A 78 -5.00 -19.35 -6.85
C ILE A 78 -3.88 -19.08 -7.86
N GLU A 79 -3.19 -20.10 -8.34
CA GLU A 79 -2.14 -19.96 -9.36
C GLU A 79 -2.72 -19.44 -10.69
N ASN A 80 -1.99 -18.55 -11.38
CA ASN A 80 -2.50 -17.87 -12.59
C ASN A 80 -2.81 -18.83 -13.76
N GLY A 81 -2.14 -19.98 -13.84
CA GLY A 81 -2.32 -20.97 -14.92
C GLY A 81 -3.27 -22.11 -14.56
N GLY A 82 -3.87 -22.10 -13.36
CA GLY A 82 -4.60 -23.23 -12.80
C GLY A 82 -3.75 -24.09 -11.87
N LEU A 83 -4.32 -25.18 -11.37
CA LEU A 83 -3.69 -26.00 -10.33
C LEU A 83 -2.29 -26.48 -10.72
N ASP A 84 -1.34 -26.30 -9.80
CA ASP A 84 0.06 -26.76 -9.95
C ASP A 84 0.78 -26.17 -11.18
N THR A 85 0.43 -24.93 -11.54
CA THR A 85 1.14 -24.18 -12.61
C THR A 85 2.16 -23.17 -12.08
N GLY A 86 2.21 -22.98 -10.76
CA GLY A 86 3.20 -22.13 -10.10
C GLY A 86 4.61 -22.73 -10.13
N SER A 87 5.62 -21.93 -9.74
CA SER A 87 7.01 -22.41 -9.65
C SER A 87 7.24 -23.43 -8.53
N SER A 88 6.27 -23.61 -7.64
CA SER A 88 6.32 -24.54 -6.52
C SER A 88 4.90 -24.97 -6.15
N PHE A 89 4.67 -26.28 -6.06
CA PHE A 89 3.40 -26.82 -5.58
C PHE A 89 3.10 -26.30 -4.17
N GLY A 90 1.93 -25.69 -3.98
CA GLY A 90 1.52 -25.09 -2.70
C GLY A 90 2.04 -23.66 -2.47
N GLY A 91 2.80 -23.10 -3.41
CA GLY A 91 3.26 -21.71 -3.41
C GLY A 91 4.63 -21.46 -2.79
N THR A 92 4.98 -20.18 -2.69
CA THR A 92 6.21 -19.73 -2.03
C THR A 92 6.20 -20.03 -0.53
N VAL A 93 7.39 -20.13 0.07
CA VAL A 93 7.52 -20.12 1.54
C VAL A 93 6.87 -18.84 2.10
N PRO A 94 5.88 -18.94 3.00
CA PRO A 94 5.16 -17.76 3.49
C PRO A 94 6.08 -16.76 4.19
N ALA A 95 6.05 -15.51 3.76
CA ALA A 95 6.84 -14.42 4.32
C ALA A 95 6.10 -13.72 5.47
N ASN A 96 6.84 -13.40 6.54
CA ASN A 96 6.32 -12.55 7.62
C ASN A 96 6.22 -11.11 7.14
N VAL A 97 5.06 -10.49 7.31
CA VAL A 97 4.86 -9.07 6.96
C VAL A 97 4.97 -8.20 8.20
N THR A 98 5.83 -7.19 8.14
CA THR A 98 5.94 -6.16 9.17
C THR A 98 4.77 -5.19 9.09
N ILE A 99 4.17 -4.88 10.23
CA ILE A 99 3.15 -3.83 10.36
C ILE A 99 3.87 -2.50 10.61
N LEU A 100 3.71 -1.54 9.70
CA LEU A 100 4.30 -0.20 9.79
C LEU A 100 3.42 0.74 10.62
N LYS A 101 2.10 0.59 10.48
CA LYS A 101 1.10 1.36 11.24
C LYS A 101 -0.15 0.52 11.45
N ASN A 102 -0.80 0.71 12.59
CA ASN A 102 -2.01 0.00 12.96
C ASN A 102 -3.05 0.98 13.47
N THR A 103 -4.24 1.00 12.88
CA THR A 103 -5.31 1.94 13.21
C THR A 103 -6.65 1.21 13.30
N ILE A 104 -7.44 1.51 14.32
CA ILE A 104 -8.84 1.09 14.39
C ILE A 104 -9.73 2.19 13.83
N SER A 105 -10.59 1.84 12.87
CA SER A 105 -11.59 2.72 12.29
C SER A 105 -12.94 2.01 12.26
N GLY A 106 -13.85 2.41 13.14
CA GLY A 106 -15.12 1.71 13.34
C GLY A 106 -14.89 0.26 13.78
N SER A 107 -15.48 -0.69 13.04
CA SER A 107 -15.32 -2.14 13.26
C SER A 107 -14.12 -2.75 12.55
N ASN A 108 -13.31 -1.93 11.85
CA ASN A 108 -12.20 -2.40 11.05
C ASN A 108 -10.86 -2.05 11.71
N ARG A 109 -9.89 -2.95 11.51
CA ARG A 109 -8.48 -2.68 11.72
C ARG A 109 -7.83 -2.46 10.36
N ILE A 110 -7.16 -1.33 10.24
CA ILE A 110 -6.44 -0.89 9.04
C ILE A 110 -4.95 -0.93 9.35
N LEU A 111 -4.21 -1.68 8.55
CA LEU A 111 -2.77 -1.81 8.68
C LEU A 111 -2.08 -1.14 7.49
N GLU A 112 -1.03 -0.38 7.77
CA GLU A 112 -0.02 -0.05 6.76
C GLU A 112 1.09 -1.09 6.79
N VAL A 113 1.45 -1.58 5.60
CA VAL A 113 2.48 -2.60 5.37
C VAL A 113 3.46 -2.11 4.30
N PRO A 114 4.65 -2.70 4.15
CA PRO A 114 5.52 -2.38 3.02
C PRO A 114 4.78 -2.51 1.68
N ALA A 115 5.04 -1.63 0.72
CA ALA A 115 4.33 -1.56 -0.55
C ALA A 115 4.32 -2.89 -1.34
N ALA A 116 5.37 -3.70 -1.20
CA ALA A 116 5.48 -5.02 -1.81
C ALA A 116 4.41 -6.04 -1.34
N TYR A 117 3.72 -5.76 -0.23
CA TYR A 117 2.67 -6.60 0.35
C TYR A 117 1.28 -5.96 0.25
N HIS A 118 1.13 -4.95 -0.62
CA HIS A 118 -0.17 -4.36 -0.88
C HIS A 118 -1.08 -5.33 -1.65
N MET A 119 -2.26 -5.62 -1.11
CA MET A 119 -3.23 -6.55 -1.70
C MET A 119 -4.35 -5.82 -2.46
N SER A 120 -4.00 -4.83 -3.28
CA SER A 120 -4.92 -4.02 -4.12
C SER A 120 -6.19 -3.54 -3.40
N ASP A 121 -6.03 -3.07 -2.16
CA ASP A 121 -7.11 -2.61 -1.26
C ASP A 121 -8.24 -3.64 -1.02
N LYS A 122 -8.01 -4.92 -1.26
CA LYS A 122 -8.94 -6.00 -0.92
C LYS A 122 -9.14 -6.08 0.59
N THR A 123 -10.39 -6.30 1.01
CA THR A 123 -10.74 -6.52 2.42
C THR A 123 -10.59 -8.00 2.78
N ALA A 124 -10.06 -8.27 3.97
CA ALA A 124 -9.89 -9.63 4.46
C ALA A 124 -11.24 -10.32 4.73
N ALA A 125 -11.36 -11.57 4.31
CA ALA A 125 -12.52 -12.41 4.58
C ALA A 125 -12.22 -13.31 5.79
N LEU A 126 -13.18 -13.45 6.70
CA LEU A 126 -13.08 -14.42 7.81
C LEU A 126 -13.16 -15.83 7.24
N VAL A 127 -12.16 -16.67 7.51
CA VAL A 127 -12.10 -18.06 7.02
C VAL A 127 -12.24 -19.09 8.13
N GLU A 128 -11.73 -18.78 9.33
CA GLU A 128 -11.91 -19.58 10.54
C GLU A 128 -12.04 -18.64 11.73
N THR A 129 -12.38 -19.18 12.90
CA THR A 129 -12.27 -18.41 14.15
C THR A 129 -10.88 -17.80 14.23
N ASN A 130 -10.81 -16.47 14.38
CA ASN A 130 -9.58 -15.71 14.50
C ASN A 130 -8.64 -15.73 13.27
N LYS A 131 -9.06 -16.27 12.13
CA LYS A 131 -8.26 -16.24 10.90
C LYS A 131 -9.00 -15.55 9.76
N TYR A 132 -8.29 -14.64 9.10
CA TYR A 132 -8.74 -13.98 7.90
C TYR A 132 -7.80 -14.29 6.74
N LEU A 133 -8.34 -14.25 5.52
CA LEU A 133 -7.60 -14.42 4.30
C LEU A 133 -7.91 -13.26 3.35
N ILE A 134 -6.87 -12.74 2.70
CA ILE A 134 -7.01 -11.91 1.50
C ILE A 134 -6.45 -12.71 0.33
N ILE A 135 -7.19 -12.72 -0.78
CA ILE A 135 -6.71 -13.24 -2.06
C ILE A 135 -6.72 -12.07 -3.04
N ASP A 136 -5.60 -11.85 -3.70
CA ASP A 136 -5.44 -10.87 -4.77
C ASP A 136 -4.68 -11.49 -5.94
N ASN A 137 -5.42 -11.91 -6.97
CA ASN A 137 -4.89 -12.76 -8.05
C ASN A 137 -4.20 -14.01 -7.47
N ASN A 138 -2.92 -14.20 -7.78
CA ASN A 138 -2.11 -15.30 -7.28
C ASN A 138 -1.40 -15.01 -5.94
N GLN A 139 -1.78 -13.94 -5.25
CA GLN A 139 -1.22 -13.56 -3.96
C GLN A 139 -2.22 -13.86 -2.85
N SER A 140 -1.72 -14.31 -1.70
CA SER A 140 -2.53 -14.46 -0.50
C SER A 140 -1.89 -13.78 0.71
N MET A 141 -2.75 -13.32 1.63
CA MET A 141 -2.37 -12.86 2.95
C MET A 141 -3.20 -13.60 4.00
N GLU A 142 -2.56 -14.50 4.75
CA GLU A 142 -3.16 -15.11 5.93
C GLU A 142 -2.93 -14.20 7.13
N ILE A 143 -3.98 -13.99 7.92
CA ILE A 143 -4.00 -13.05 9.03
C ILE A 143 -4.61 -13.75 10.24
N GLU A 144 -3.85 -13.87 11.32
CA GLU A 144 -4.34 -14.39 12.60
C GLU A 144 -4.57 -13.25 13.58
N VAL A 145 -5.65 -13.32 14.37
CA VAL A 145 -6.00 -12.32 15.38
C VAL A 145 -6.31 -12.94 16.75
N LYS A 146 -6.34 -12.17 17.84
CA LYS A 146 -6.76 -12.61 19.17
C LYS A 146 -7.64 -11.59 19.88
#